data_AF-A0A975FNS5-F1
#
_entry.id   AF-A0A975FNS5-F1
#
_cell.length_a   1.000
_cell.length_b   1.000
_cell.length_c   1.000
_cell.angle_alpha   90.00
_cell.angle_beta   90.00
_cell.angle_gamma   90.00
#
_symmetry.space_group_name_H-M   'P 1'
#
loop_
_entity.id
_entity.type
_entity.pdbx_description
1 polymer ?
#
loop_
_entity_poly.entity_id
_entity_poly.type
_entity_poly.pdbx_seq_one_letter_code
_entity_poly.pdbx_strand_id
1 'polypeptide(L)'
;MTDAMVKDERIAALETAVAALRDATEAVVEGRLGAELDDADIAAPLYAAARLFSAKIDRVGKIAWPIETDALNATETVVLVTALLDAADVNLFDMAIWYRRAE
;
A
#
# COMPACT_ATOMS: atom_id res chain seq x y z
N MET A 1 20.68 -22.40 12.90
CA MET A 1 20.54 -21.07 12.28
C MET A 1 19.34 -20.41 12.96
N THR A 2 19.57 -19.40 13.79
CA THR A 2 18.59 -18.89 14.76
C THR A 2 17.51 -18.04 14.09
N ASP A 3 16.28 -18.16 14.57
CA ASP A 3 15.05 -17.50 14.07
C ASP A 3 15.16 -15.96 13.90
N ALA A 4 16.06 -15.33 14.66
CA ALA A 4 16.40 -13.91 14.55
C ALA A 4 17.17 -13.54 13.26
N MET A 5 18.06 -14.41 12.76
CA MET A 5 18.79 -14.16 11.49
C MET A 5 17.87 -14.32 10.28
N VAL A 6 16.97 -15.32 10.31
CA VAL A 6 15.95 -15.54 9.26
C VAL A 6 14.93 -14.39 9.22
N LYS A 7 14.69 -13.72 10.35
CA LYS A 7 13.85 -12.51 10.41
C LYS A 7 14.48 -11.33 9.66
N ASP A 8 15.80 -11.18 9.70
CA ASP A 8 16.55 -10.13 9.01
C ASP A 8 16.57 -10.36 7.49
N GLU A 9 16.81 -11.61 7.07
CA GLU A 9 16.83 -11.99 5.65
C GLU A 9 15.48 -11.75 4.95
N ARG A 10 14.35 -12.01 5.62
CA ARG A 10 13.00 -11.76 5.07
C ARG A 10 12.72 -10.27 4.90
N ILE A 11 13.21 -9.43 5.81
CA ILE A 11 13.07 -7.98 5.72
C ILE A 11 13.93 -7.47 4.56
N ALA A 12 15.20 -7.87 4.50
CA ALA A 12 16.11 -7.47 3.41
C ALA A 12 15.59 -7.91 2.03
N ALA A 13 15.02 -9.12 1.92
CA ALA A 13 14.41 -9.60 0.69
C ALA A 13 13.20 -8.76 0.28
N LEU A 14 12.34 -8.40 1.24
CA LEU A 14 11.20 -7.52 0.96
C LEU A 14 11.64 -6.11 0.56
N GLU A 15 12.64 -5.54 1.23
CA GLU A 15 13.20 -4.22 0.88
C GLU A 15 13.76 -4.21 -0.56
N THR A 16 14.47 -5.28 -0.93
CA THR A 16 14.98 -5.47 -2.30
C THR A 16 13.84 -5.56 -3.31
N ALA A 17 12.80 -6.34 -3.01
CA ALA A 17 11.64 -6.49 -3.90
C ALA A 17 10.85 -5.18 -4.05
N VAL A 18 10.71 -4.41 -2.97
CA VAL A 18 10.02 -3.10 -2.99
C VAL A 18 10.81 -2.10 -3.83
N ALA A 19 12.14 -2.08 -3.72
CA ALA A 19 12.99 -1.23 -4.58
C ALA A 19 12.81 -1.60 -6.06
N ALA A 20 12.88 -2.89 -6.40
CA ALA A 20 12.69 -3.36 -7.76
C ALA A 20 11.28 -3.03 -8.31
N LEU A 21 10.23 -3.19 -7.49
CA LEU A 21 8.86 -2.84 -7.87
C LEU A 21 8.71 -1.35 -8.18
N ARG A 22 9.29 -0.48 -7.34
CA ARG A 22 9.25 0.97 -7.53
C ARG A 22 9.89 1.36 -8.85
N ASP A 23 11.12 0.91 -9.08
CA ASP A 23 11.89 1.26 -10.27
C ASP A 23 11.19 0.76 -11.56
N ALA A 24 10.60 -0.45 -11.52
CA ALA A 24 9.83 -0.98 -12.64
C ALA A 24 8.52 -0.19 -12.88
N THR A 25 7.83 0.21 -11.82
CA THR A 25 6.58 0.98 -11.90
C THR A 25 6.84 2.36 -12.51
N GLU A 26 7.92 3.03 -12.10
CA GLU A 26 8.33 4.32 -12.68
C GLU A 26 8.55 4.19 -14.18
N ALA A 27 9.31 3.17 -14.62
CA ALA A 27 9.55 2.93 -16.04
C ALA A 27 8.26 2.66 -16.84
N VAL A 28 7.32 1.89 -16.27
CA VAL A 28 6.02 1.58 -16.91
C VAL A 28 5.15 2.84 -17.03
N VAL A 29 5.10 3.67 -15.98
CA VAL A 29 4.30 4.89 -15.96
C VAL A 29 4.87 5.93 -16.94
N GLU A 30 6.18 6.14 -16.94
CA GLU A 30 6.86 7.03 -17.89
C GLU A 30 6.68 6.56 -19.33
N GLY A 31 6.76 5.24 -19.54
CA GLY A 31 6.50 4.60 -20.84
C GLY A 31 5.03 4.60 -21.26
N ARG A 32 4.10 4.99 -20.38
CA ARG A 32 2.64 4.90 -20.58
C ARG A 32 2.16 3.48 -20.91
N LEU A 33 2.85 2.47 -20.39
CA LEU A 33 2.59 1.05 -20.63
C LEU A 33 1.62 0.46 -19.59
N GLY A 34 1.01 1.28 -18.73
CA GLY A 34 0.13 0.79 -17.66
C GLY A 34 -1.08 -0.01 -18.14
N ALA A 35 -1.54 0.21 -19.38
CA ALA A 35 -2.63 -0.55 -19.99
C ALA A 35 -2.22 -1.96 -20.46
N GLU A 36 -0.92 -2.28 -20.45
CA GLU A 36 -0.38 -3.60 -20.83
C GLU A 36 -0.26 -4.54 -19.62
N LEU A 37 -0.47 -4.04 -18.40
CA LEU A 37 -0.47 -4.84 -17.19
C LEU A 37 -1.84 -5.47 -16.97
N ASP A 38 -1.84 -6.73 -16.54
CA ASP A 38 -3.04 -7.39 -16.05
C ASP A 38 -3.46 -6.77 -14.71
N ASP A 39 -4.76 -6.58 -14.51
CA ASP A 39 -5.32 -6.02 -13.27
C ASP A 39 -4.86 -6.78 -12.02
N ALA A 40 -4.62 -8.09 -12.14
CA ALA A 40 -4.12 -8.95 -11.07
C ALA A 40 -2.71 -8.55 -10.60
N ASP A 41 -1.86 -8.10 -11.53
CA ASP A 41 -0.49 -7.67 -11.23
C ASP A 41 -0.48 -6.30 -10.54
N ILE A 42 -1.49 -5.46 -10.79
CA ILE A 42 -1.71 -4.19 -10.09
C ILE A 42 -2.30 -4.45 -8.69
N ALA A 43 -3.23 -5.40 -8.56
CA ALA A 43 -3.91 -5.71 -7.30
C ALA A 43 -2.98 -6.37 -6.27
N ALA A 44 -2.07 -7.25 -6.71
CA ALA A 44 -1.16 -7.99 -5.83
C ALA A 44 -0.31 -7.08 -4.89
N PRO A 45 0.42 -6.06 -5.38
CA PRO A 45 1.18 -5.17 -4.52
C PRO A 45 0.30 -4.33 -3.60
N LEU A 46 -0.91 -3.92 -4.04
CA LEU A 46 -1.87 -3.21 -3.20
C LEU A 46 -2.28 -4.06 -1.99
N TYR A 47 -2.61 -5.32 -2.20
CA TYR A 47 -3.00 -6.23 -1.11
C TYR A 47 -1.83 -6.54 -0.17
N ALA A 48 -0.62 -6.67 -0.71
CA ALA A 48 0.58 -6.86 0.10
C ALA A 48 0.85 -5.64 1.01
N ALA A 49 0.76 -4.44 0.44
CA ALA A 49 0.93 -3.18 1.17
C ALA A 49 -0.15 -3.03 2.26
N ALA A 50 -1.43 -3.24 1.93
CA ALA A 50 -2.53 -3.14 2.89
C ALA A 50 -2.32 -4.06 4.11
N ARG A 51 -1.94 -5.32 3.88
CA ARG A 51 -1.64 -6.28 4.96
C ARG A 51 -0.46 -5.83 5.81
N LEU A 52 0.59 -5.29 5.20
CA LEU A 52 1.76 -4.77 5.91
C LEU A 52 1.41 -3.56 6.78
N PHE A 53 0.60 -2.64 6.25
CA PHE A 53 0.10 -1.47 6.98
C PHE A 53 -0.74 -1.90 8.19
N SER A 54 -1.72 -2.79 8.02
CA SER A 54 -2.54 -3.31 9.13
C SER A 54 -1.68 -3.96 10.22
N ALA A 55 -0.76 -4.85 9.83
CA ALA A 55 0.12 -5.54 10.78
C ALA A 55 1.05 -4.58 11.56
N LYS A 56 1.44 -3.46 10.94
CA LYS A 56 2.26 -2.43 11.59
C LYS A 56 1.42 -1.58 12.56
N ILE A 57 0.22 -1.16 12.16
CA ILE A 57 -0.70 -0.37 13.00
C ILE A 57 -1.03 -1.12 14.29
N ASP A 58 -1.39 -2.40 14.18
CA ASP A 58 -1.74 -3.25 15.33
C ASP A 58 -0.61 -3.34 16.37
N ARG A 59 0.65 -3.24 15.94
CA ARG A 59 1.83 -3.35 16.82
C ARG A 59 2.33 -2.02 17.37
N VAL A 60 2.19 -0.93 16.63
CA VAL A 60 2.85 0.36 16.94
C VAL A 60 1.88 1.37 17.57
N GLY A 61 0.55 1.17 17.45
CA GLY A 61 -0.50 1.89 18.19
C GLY A 61 -0.72 3.36 17.82
N LYS A 62 0.34 4.11 17.50
CA LYS A 62 0.31 5.43 16.88
C LYS A 62 1.38 5.50 15.80
N ILE A 63 0.96 5.51 14.55
CA ILE A 63 1.87 5.70 13.42
C ILE A 63 1.66 7.12 12.92
N ALA A 64 2.72 7.93 12.93
CA ALA A 64 2.83 9.00 11.93
C ALA A 64 2.83 8.29 10.59
N TRP A 65 1.71 8.38 9.85
CA TRP A 65 1.51 7.66 8.60
C TRP A 65 2.77 7.77 7.73
N PRO A 66 3.35 6.66 7.24
CA PRO A 66 4.54 6.68 6.40
C PRO A 66 4.20 7.10 4.96
N ILE A 67 3.22 8.00 4.82
CA ILE A 67 2.74 8.52 3.54
C ILE A 67 3.19 9.97 3.49
N GLU A 68 4.09 10.28 2.56
CA GLU A 68 4.57 11.64 2.32
C GLU A 68 3.46 12.47 1.66
N THR A 69 3.46 13.79 1.90
CA THR A 69 2.37 14.69 1.44
C THR A 69 2.27 14.82 -0.07
N ASP A 70 3.29 14.41 -0.80
CA ASP A 70 3.45 14.45 -2.25
C ASP A 70 3.60 13.06 -2.87
N ALA A 71 3.40 11.99 -2.09
CA ALA A 71 3.51 10.62 -2.59
C ALA A 71 2.45 10.28 -3.66
N LEU A 72 1.28 10.92 -3.61
CA LEU A 72 0.20 10.79 -4.59
C LEU A 72 -0.45 12.16 -4.80
N ASN A 73 -0.89 12.42 -6.04
CA ASN A 73 -1.73 13.58 -6.32
C ASN A 73 -3.19 13.31 -5.89
N ALA A 74 -4.02 14.36 -5.92
CA ALA A 74 -5.42 14.29 -5.49
C ALA A 74 -6.23 13.26 -6.29
N THR A 75 -6.01 13.16 -7.60
CA THR A 75 -6.72 12.22 -8.47
C THR A 75 -6.33 10.78 -8.15
N GLU A 76 -5.03 10.50 -8.05
CA GLU A 76 -4.51 9.18 -7.69
C GLU A 76 -5.04 8.72 -6.33
N THR A 77 -5.07 9.65 -5.36
CA THR A 77 -5.60 9.39 -4.02
C THR A 77 -7.08 9.01 -4.07
N VAL A 78 -7.92 9.79 -4.77
CA VAL A 78 -9.35 9.53 -4.85
C VAL A 78 -9.64 8.24 -5.59
N VAL A 79 -8.98 7.98 -6.72
CA VAL A 79 -9.16 6.75 -7.51
C VAL A 79 -8.82 5.52 -6.65
N LEU A 80 -7.69 5.56 -5.94
CA LEU A 80 -7.27 4.46 -5.08
C LEU A 80 -8.25 4.24 -3.92
N VAL A 81 -8.65 5.30 -3.21
CA VAL A 81 -9.58 5.19 -2.07
C VAL A 81 -10.92 4.66 -2.54
N THR A 82 -11.49 5.17 -3.64
CA THR A 82 -12.76 4.69 -4.16
C THR A 82 -12.69 3.21 -4.55
N ALA A 83 -11.62 2.77 -5.21
CA ALA A 83 -11.43 1.37 -5.56
C ALA A 83 -11.37 0.46 -4.31
N LEU A 84 -10.67 0.90 -3.26
CA LEU A 84 -10.56 0.13 -2.01
C LEU A 84 -11.89 0.06 -1.25
N LEU A 85 -12.66 1.17 -1.22
CA LEU A 85 -13.97 1.20 -0.58
C LEU A 85 -14.99 0.31 -1.30
N ASP A 86 -15.01 0.36 -2.64
CA ASP A 86 -15.86 -0.49 -3.46
C ASP A 86 -15.52 -1.97 -3.25
N ALA A 87 -14.23 -2.32 -3.29
CA ALA A 87 -13.77 -3.70 -3.06
C ALA A 87 -14.09 -4.23 -1.65
N ALA A 88 -14.14 -3.36 -0.65
CA ALA A 88 -14.45 -3.72 0.73
C ALA A 88 -15.95 -3.64 1.06
N ASP A 89 -16.79 -3.23 0.11
CA ASP A 89 -18.22 -2.91 0.32
C ASP A 89 -18.42 -1.91 1.49
N VAL A 90 -17.52 -0.93 1.60
CA VAL A 90 -17.54 0.10 2.65
C VAL A 90 -18.13 1.39 2.11
N ASN A 91 -19.18 1.88 2.78
CA ASN A 91 -19.75 3.18 2.44
C ASN A 91 -18.85 4.33 2.93
N LEU A 92 -18.66 5.36 2.11
CA LEU A 92 -17.92 6.57 2.47
C LEU A 92 -18.46 7.24 3.75
N PHE A 93 -19.76 7.13 4.02
CA PHE A 93 -20.37 7.64 5.26
C PHE A 93 -19.95 6.84 6.50
N ASP A 94 -19.73 5.53 6.38
CA ASP A 94 -19.23 4.69 7.47
C ASP A 94 -17.77 5.04 7.81
N MET A 95 -16.98 5.38 6.79
CA MET A 95 -15.63 5.92 6.97
C MET A 95 -15.62 7.22 7.77
N ALA A 96 -16.56 8.13 7.51
CA ALA A 96 -16.68 9.38 8.27
C ALA A 96 -17.02 9.14 9.75
N ILE A 97 -17.71 8.05 10.08
CA ILE A 97 -17.98 7.64 11.47
C ILE A 97 -16.69 7.11 12.12
N TRP A 98 -15.89 6.31 11.41
CA TRP A 98 -14.60 5.82 11.88
C TRP A 98 -13.58 6.95 12.12
N TYR A 99 -13.48 7.90 11.18
CA TYR A 99 -12.55 9.03 11.28
C TYR A 99 -12.82 9.90 12.52
N ARG A 100 -14.09 10.19 12.82
CA ARG A 100 -14.50 10.94 14.02
C ARG A 100 -14.25 10.21 15.34
N ARG A 101 -14.02 8.90 15.31
CA ARG A 101 -13.79 8.07 16.51
C ARG A 101 -12.31 7.98 16.88
N ALA A 102 -11.42 8.40 15.99
CA ALA A 102 -9.98 8.38 16.18
C ALA A 102 -9.42 9.69 16.80
N GLU A 103 -10.27 10.71 16.98
CA GLU A 103 -10.07 11.88 17.84
C GLU A 103 -10.60 11.62 19.26
#